data_AF-A0A955U2U6-F1
#
_entry.id   AF-A0A955U2U6-F1
#
_cell.length_a   1.000
_cell.length_b   1.000
_cell.length_c   1.000
_cell.angle_alpha   90.00
_cell.angle_beta   90.00
_cell.angle_gamma   90.00
#
_symmetry.space_group_name_H-M   'P 1'
#
loop_
_entity.id
_entity.type
_entity.pdbx_description
1 polymer ?
#
loop_
_entity_poly.entity_id
_entity_poly.type
_entity_poly.pdbx_seq_one_letter_code
_entity_poly.pdbx_strand_id
1 'polypeptide(L)' 'MLLLGLAACEGGGPTDVQALYGVAVTDDDNDGYTSDVDCDDTDPDIYPGAPETDGDGVDSNCDDDDGTVAE' A
#
# COMPACT_ATOMS: atom_id res chain seq x y z
N MET A 1 3.48 19.82 -2.54
CA MET A 1 3.67 20.66 -3.75
C MET A 1 2.97 19.97 -4.89
N LEU A 2 2.15 20.72 -5.63
CA LEU A 2 1.32 20.25 -6.73
C LEU A 2 2.16 19.64 -7.86
N LEU A 3 1.99 18.35 -8.14
CA LEU A 3 2.36 17.73 -9.41
C LEU A 3 1.16 16.95 -9.94
N LEU A 4 0.46 17.59 -10.88
CA LEU A 4 -0.55 16.98 -11.74
C LEU A 4 0.10 15.86 -12.59
N GLY A 5 -0.45 14.66 -12.47
CA GLY A 5 -0.66 13.72 -13.58
C GLY A 5 0.58 13.13 -14.23
N LEU A 6 0.88 11.89 -13.85
CA LEU A 6 1.11 10.83 -14.81
C LEU A 6 0.44 9.57 -14.25
N ALA A 7 -0.73 9.23 -14.81
CA ALA A 7 -1.21 7.87 -14.74
C ALA A 7 -0.18 7.00 -15.47
N ALA A 8 0.65 6.29 -14.70
CA ALA A 8 1.50 5.24 -15.20
C ALA A 8 0.85 3.92 -14.82
N CYS A 9 -0.04 3.44 -15.68
CA CYS A 9 -0.43 2.03 -15.72
C CYS A 9 0.76 1.24 -16.32
N GLU A 10 1.86 1.10 -15.59
CA GLU A 10 3.07 0.43 -16.07
C GLU A 10 3.77 -0.34 -14.92
N GLY A 11 3.01 -1.11 -14.13
CA GLY A 11 3.50 -1.82 -12.93
C GLY A 11 3.74 -3.32 -13.04
N GLY A 12 3.21 -4.01 -14.05
CA GLY A 12 3.27 -5.48 -14.15
C GLY A 12 4.65 -6.03 -14.52
N GLY A 13 5.58 -6.02 -13.57
CA GLY A 13 6.84 -6.76 -13.63
C GLY A 13 6.62 -8.27 -13.44
N PRO A 14 7.55 -9.14 -13.83
CA PRO A 14 7.42 -10.60 -13.76
C PRO A 14 7.44 -11.18 -12.31
N THR A 15 7.25 -10.35 -11.29
CA THR A 15 7.16 -10.74 -9.87
C THR A 15 5.75 -11.04 -9.40
N ASP A 16 4.73 -10.92 -10.27
CA ASP A 16 3.32 -11.28 -10.03
C ASP A 16 3.15 -12.82 -10.03
N VAL A 17 3.92 -13.48 -9.18
CA VAL A 17 3.88 -14.91 -8.95
C VAL A 17 2.73 -15.15 -7.99
N GLN A 18 1.49 -15.29 -8.49
CA GLN A 18 0.52 -16.31 -8.03
C GLN A 18 -0.94 -16.12 -8.50
N ALA A 19 -1.20 -16.21 -9.80
CA ALA A 19 -2.55 -16.53 -10.30
C ALA A 19 -2.87 -18.05 -10.23
N LEU A 20 -2.36 -18.79 -9.23
CA LEU A 20 -2.40 -20.27 -9.21
C LEU A 20 -3.42 -20.89 -8.22
N TYR A 21 -4.13 -20.10 -7.42
CA TYR A 21 -5.13 -20.62 -6.45
C TYR A 21 -6.33 -19.69 -6.17
N GLY A 22 -6.51 -18.61 -6.93
CA GLY A 22 -7.66 -17.70 -6.77
C GLY A 22 -7.53 -16.69 -5.63
N VAL A 23 -6.35 -16.59 -5.00
CA VAL A 23 -5.97 -15.43 -4.21
C VAL A 23 -5.08 -14.60 -5.13
N ALA A 24 -5.63 -13.50 -5.67
CA ALA A 24 -4.82 -12.54 -6.39
C ALA A 24 -4.06 -11.75 -5.34
N VAL A 25 -2.81 -12.15 -5.11
CA VAL A 25 -1.84 -11.35 -4.38
C VAL A 25 -1.17 -10.48 -5.44
N THR A 26 -1.56 -9.22 -5.48
CA THR A 26 -1.09 -8.21 -6.43
C THR A 26 -0.32 -7.13 -5.70
N ASP A 27 0.39 -6.31 -6.47
CA ASP A 27 1.07 -5.09 -6.05
C ASP A 27 0.59 -4.03 -7.07
N ASP A 28 -0.59 -3.43 -6.83
CA ASP A 28 -1.27 -2.55 -7.82
C ASP A 28 -0.71 -1.12 -7.82
N ASP A 29 -0.01 -0.71 -6.75
CA ASP A 29 0.60 0.62 -6.62
C ASP A 29 2.13 0.68 -6.72
N ASN A 30 2.80 -0.49 -6.71
CA ASN A 30 4.24 -0.66 -6.90
C ASN A 30 5.13 -0.06 -5.82
N ASP A 31 4.68 -0.15 -4.57
CA ASP A 31 5.44 0.18 -3.36
C ASP A 31 6.44 -0.94 -2.94
N GLY A 32 6.29 -2.14 -3.50
CA GLY A 32 7.09 -3.34 -3.23
C GLY A 32 6.53 -4.29 -2.18
N TYR A 33 5.32 -4.01 -1.68
CA TYR A 33 4.49 -4.87 -0.88
C TYR A 33 3.34 -5.40 -1.75
N THR A 34 2.66 -6.41 -1.25
CA THR A 34 1.55 -7.02 -1.98
C THR A 34 0.31 -7.00 -1.11
N SER A 35 -0.86 -7.09 -1.74
CA SER A 35 -2.19 -7.04 -1.11
C SER A 35 -2.44 -8.03 0.06
N ASP A 36 -1.53 -8.97 0.34
CA ASP A 36 -1.59 -9.85 1.51
C ASP A 36 -0.94 -9.26 2.77
N VAL A 37 -0.10 -8.24 2.61
CA VAL A 37 0.58 -7.50 3.67
C VAL A 37 0.28 -6.00 3.64
N ASP A 38 -0.09 -5.47 2.48
CA ASP A 38 -0.49 -4.07 2.30
C ASP A 38 -1.99 -3.87 2.60
N CYS A 39 -2.28 -2.89 3.45
CA CYS A 39 -3.61 -2.53 3.87
C CYS A 39 -4.34 -1.65 2.83
N ASP A 40 -3.62 -1.00 1.91
CA ASP A 40 -4.17 -0.31 0.74
C ASP A 40 -3.26 -0.47 -0.50
N ASP A 41 -3.39 -1.62 -1.17
CA ASP A 41 -2.68 -2.01 -2.43
C ASP A 41 -2.89 -1.03 -3.61
N THR A 42 -3.55 0.11 -3.40
CA THR A 42 -3.82 1.14 -4.41
C THR A 42 -3.19 2.50 -4.11
N ASP A 43 -2.49 2.65 -2.98
CA ASP A 43 -1.81 3.88 -2.57
C ASP A 43 -0.37 3.60 -2.12
N PRO A 44 0.66 3.93 -2.92
CA PRO A 44 2.03 3.57 -2.62
C PRO A 44 2.66 4.36 -1.45
N ASP A 45 1.92 5.31 -0.86
CA ASP A 45 2.28 5.98 0.38
C ASP A 45 1.78 5.23 1.64
N ILE A 46 0.93 4.21 1.48
CA ILE A 46 0.41 3.33 2.55
C ILE A 46 1.04 1.95 2.38
N TYR A 47 1.85 1.54 3.36
CA TYR A 47 2.55 0.25 3.30
C TYR A 47 3.14 -0.16 4.65
N PRO A 48 3.45 -1.44 4.87
CA PRO A 48 4.12 -1.91 6.08
C PRO A 48 5.36 -1.10 6.46
N GLY A 49 5.28 -0.34 7.56
CA GLY A 49 6.35 0.52 8.06
C GLY A 49 6.53 1.87 7.34
N ALA A 50 5.52 2.34 6.61
CA ALA A 50 5.49 3.70 6.08
C ALA A 50 5.53 4.76 7.22
N PRO A 51 5.89 6.02 6.92
CA PRO A 51 5.78 7.11 7.88
C PRO A 51 4.32 7.37 8.29
N GLU A 52 4.03 7.24 9.58
CA GLU A 52 2.71 7.52 10.14
C GLU A 52 2.54 9.00 10.52
N THR A 53 1.32 9.52 10.34
CA THR A 53 0.91 10.82 10.89
C THR A 53 -0.12 10.59 11.99
N ASP A 54 0.35 10.57 13.24
CA ASP A 54 -0.48 10.27 14.41
C ASP A 54 -1.84 11.02 14.42
N GLY A 55 -2.93 10.27 14.39
CA GLY A 55 -4.30 10.77 14.56
C GLY A 55 -4.86 11.55 13.38
N ASP A 56 -4.37 11.30 12.16
CA ASP A 56 -4.99 11.80 10.95
C ASP A 56 -6.12 10.90 10.42
N GLY A 57 -6.29 9.72 11.02
CA GLY A 57 -7.34 8.75 10.70
C GLY A 57 -6.94 7.75 9.61
N VAL A 58 -5.67 7.68 9.25
CA VAL A 58 -5.10 6.76 8.26
C VAL A 58 -3.98 5.96 8.91
N ASP A 59 -4.16 4.64 8.99
CA ASP A 59 -3.07 3.70 9.27
C ASP A 59 -2.21 3.59 8.02
N SER A 60 -1.22 4.46 7.89
CA SER A 60 -0.31 4.47 6.74
C SER A 60 0.70 3.34 6.82
N ASN A 61 0.98 2.83 8.02
CA ASN A 61 2.07 1.90 8.27
C ASN A 61 1.63 0.42 8.33
N CYS A 62 0.33 0.17 8.22
CA CYS A 62 -0.35 -1.11 8.26
C CYS A 62 -0.02 -1.93 9.54
N ASP A 63 0.00 -1.28 10.71
CA ASP A 63 0.20 -1.93 12.01
C ASP A 63 -1.07 -2.03 12.89
N ASP A 64 -2.23 -1.76 12.29
CA ASP A 64 -3.55 -1.72 12.95
C ASP A 64 -3.66 -0.62 14.04
N ASP A 65 -2.79 0.41 14.02
CA ASP A 65 -2.80 1.59 14.88
C ASP A 65 -2.67 2.88 14.03
N ASP A 66 -3.30 3.98 14.43
CA ASP A 66 -3.20 5.29 13.74
C ASP A 66 -2.23 6.22 14.49
N GLY A 67 -1.21 5.64 15.13
CA GLY A 67 -0.27 6.35 16.02
C GLY A 67 -0.94 7.00 17.24
N THR A 68 -2.23 6.78 17.47
CA THR A 68 -2.99 7.40 18.56
C THR A 68 -2.86 6.59 19.84
N VAL A 69 -1.72 6.72 20.52
CA VAL A 69 -1.71 6.47 21.98
C VAL A 69 -2.46 7.59 22.71
N ALA A 70 -3.80 7.57 22.62
CA ALA A 70 -4.73 7.97 23.66
C ALA A 70 -6.18 7.63 23.25
N GLU A 71 -6.66 6.43 23.62
CA GLU A 71 -7.78 6.20 24.56
C GLU A 71 -7.71 4.77 25.14
#